data_AF-A0A950DM32-F1
#
_entry.id   AF-A0A950DM32-F1
#
_cell.length_a   1.000
_cell.length_b   1.000
_cell.length_c   1.000
_cell.angle_alpha   90.00
_cell.angle_beta   90.00
_cell.angle_gamma   90.00
#
_symmetry.space_group_name_H-M   'P 1'
#
loop_
_entity.id
_entity.type
_entity.pdbx_description
1 polymer ?
#
loop_
_entity_poly.entity_id
_entity_poly.type
_entity_poly.pdbx_seq_one_letter_code
_entity_poly.pdbx_strand_id
1 'polypeptide(L)'
;MSALTILIIRHAEKPGESWPGPGLTSDGTPDKKSLVVRGWHRAGSWAALFGGGLGGQDYPKPSAIYAADPAAMSGDEPSQRPFQTIAPLAARLGLTPNTKFALGQEAQVATAVVAQTGVVLISWEHKAIAHTLLPAIANGQTLPAIPAKWDGTRFDIVLRFERTSPGERWSFRQLCPCLLSGDTPTPMG
;
A
#
# COMPACT_ATOMS: atom_id res chain seq x y z
N MET A 1 -3.94 -26.05 -2.14
CA MET A 1 -4.67 -24.83 -2.56
C MET A 1 -3.71 -23.67 -2.50
N SER A 2 -3.50 -22.97 -3.61
CA SER A 2 -2.56 -21.84 -3.76
C SER A 2 -3.32 -20.51 -3.65
N ALA A 3 -4.02 -20.33 -2.53
CA ALA A 3 -4.78 -19.13 -2.26
C ALA A 3 -3.85 -17.91 -2.18
N LEU A 4 -4.35 -16.76 -2.64
CA LEU A 4 -3.62 -15.50 -2.65
C LEU A 4 -4.53 -14.38 -2.15
N THR A 5 -4.06 -13.67 -1.14
CA THR A 5 -4.62 -12.40 -0.68
C THR A 5 -3.63 -11.29 -1.01
N ILE A 6 -4.08 -10.27 -1.74
CA ILE A 6 -3.29 -9.07 -2.02
C ILE A 6 -3.91 -7.92 -1.24
N LEU A 7 -3.12 -7.29 -0.38
CA LEU A 7 -3.45 -6.08 0.34
C LEU A 7 -2.70 -4.92 -0.31
N ILE A 8 -3.40 -3.83 -0.60
CA ILE A 8 -2.81 -2.66 -1.26
C ILE A 8 -3.12 -1.43 -0.40
N ILE A 9 -2.08 -0.71 -0.05
CA ILE A 9 -2.16 0.59 0.60
C ILE A 9 -1.43 1.63 -0.26
N ARG A 10 -1.84 2.89 -0.20
CA ARG A 10 -0.98 3.97 -0.71
C ARG A 10 0.11 4.33 0.30
N HIS A 11 1.09 5.10 -0.15
CA HIS A 11 2.01 5.76 0.78
C HIS A 11 1.26 6.65 1.77
N ALA A 12 1.77 6.76 3.00
CA ALA A 12 1.23 7.58 4.06
C ALA A 12 1.40 9.09 3.79
N GLU A 13 0.92 9.91 4.73
CA GLU A 13 0.79 11.36 4.62
C GLU A 13 2.11 12.06 4.22
N LYS A 14 1.98 13.07 3.35
CA LYS A 14 3.09 13.82 2.75
C LYS A 14 2.94 15.33 2.92
N PRO A 15 4.01 16.11 2.69
CA PRO A 15 3.93 17.57 2.73
C PRO A 15 2.95 18.16 1.70
N GLY A 16 2.41 19.33 2.02
CA GLY A 16 1.63 20.16 1.08
C GLY A 16 0.16 19.75 0.91
N GLU A 17 -0.36 18.86 1.75
CA GLU A 17 -1.79 18.56 1.83
C GLU A 17 -2.38 19.10 3.16
N SER A 18 -3.36 18.40 3.75
CA SER A 18 -4.00 18.78 5.02
C SER A 18 -3.08 18.64 6.25
N TRP A 19 -1.83 18.20 6.07
CA TRP A 19 -0.94 17.83 7.16
C TRP A 19 0.25 18.79 7.23
N PRO A 20 0.46 19.49 8.36
CA PRO A 20 1.49 20.49 8.50
C PRO A 20 2.89 19.87 8.62
N GLY A 21 3.90 20.70 8.37
CA GLY A 21 5.32 20.39 8.58
C GLY A 21 6.06 19.89 7.34
N PRO A 22 7.40 19.79 7.43
CA PRO A 22 8.22 19.22 6.37
C PRO A 22 8.08 17.70 6.32
N GLY A 23 8.49 17.11 5.20
CA GLY A 23 8.75 15.67 5.18
C GLY A 23 10.03 15.40 5.98
N LEU A 24 10.10 14.23 6.60
CA LEU A 24 11.18 13.82 7.48
C LEU A 24 11.63 12.41 7.10
N THR A 25 12.93 12.19 7.00
CA THR A 25 13.52 10.85 6.98
C THR A 25 13.30 10.13 8.32
N SER A 26 13.66 8.84 8.41
CA SER A 26 13.47 8.04 9.62
C SER A 26 14.26 8.54 10.85
N ASP A 27 15.35 9.26 10.62
CA ASP A 27 16.19 9.92 11.63
C ASP A 27 15.76 11.36 11.93
N GLY A 28 14.70 11.86 11.27
CA GLY A 28 14.15 13.19 11.51
C GLY A 28 14.81 14.31 10.69
N THR A 29 15.62 13.97 9.69
CA THR A 29 16.22 14.95 8.78
C THR A 29 15.16 15.45 7.77
N PRO A 30 15.02 16.77 7.55
CA PRO A 30 14.07 17.31 6.58
C PRO A 30 14.33 16.82 5.14
N ASP A 31 13.29 16.28 4.50
CA ASP A 31 13.31 15.80 3.12
C ASP A 31 11.93 15.95 2.46
N LYS A 32 11.87 16.62 1.30
CA LYS A 32 10.60 16.95 0.64
C LYS A 32 9.87 15.72 0.09
N LYS A 33 10.58 14.63 -0.15
CA LYS A 33 10.08 13.38 -0.74
C LYS A 33 9.80 12.30 0.31
N SER A 34 9.89 12.66 1.60
CA SER A 34 9.59 11.78 2.72
C SER A 34 8.20 12.05 3.32
N LEU A 35 7.81 11.20 4.27
CA LEU A 35 6.57 11.33 5.04
C LEU A 35 6.64 12.50 6.03
N VAL A 36 5.49 13.13 6.32
CA VAL A 36 5.37 14.03 7.48
C VAL A 36 5.25 13.20 8.77
N VAL A 37 5.33 13.84 9.95
CA VAL A 37 5.14 13.17 11.27
C VAL A 37 3.87 12.31 11.30
N ARG A 38 2.76 12.86 10.78
CA ARG A 38 1.50 12.14 10.65
C ARG A 38 1.64 10.84 9.83
N GLY A 39 2.40 10.89 8.74
CA GLY A 39 2.63 9.74 7.87
C GLY A 39 3.46 8.65 8.57
N TRP A 40 4.43 9.05 9.39
CA TRP A 40 5.17 8.12 10.25
C TRP A 40 4.29 7.46 11.32
N HIS A 41 3.35 8.20 11.92
CA HIS A 41 2.35 7.59 12.81
C HIS A 41 1.53 6.53 12.08
N ARG A 42 1.07 6.83 10.85
CA ARG A 42 0.32 5.86 10.04
C ARG A 42 1.15 4.63 9.67
N ALA A 43 2.41 4.82 9.28
CA ALA A 43 3.34 3.72 9.01
C ALA A 43 3.50 2.79 10.23
N GLY A 44 3.63 3.37 11.43
CA GLY A 44 3.64 2.62 12.69
C GLY A 44 2.32 1.89 12.96
N SER A 45 1.18 2.53 12.72
CA SER A 45 -0.15 1.91 12.88
C SER A 45 -0.36 0.76 11.90
N TRP A 46 0.13 0.84 10.66
CA TRP A 46 0.13 -0.29 9.73
C TRP A 46 0.99 -1.44 10.23
N ALA A 47 2.16 -1.15 10.79
CA ALA A 47 3.00 -2.18 11.40
C ALA A 47 2.28 -2.90 12.55
N ALA A 48 1.54 -2.16 13.39
CA ALA A 48 0.74 -2.74 14.46
C ALA A 48 -0.44 -3.57 13.92
N LEU A 49 -1.19 -3.06 12.94
CA LEU A 49 -2.36 -3.74 12.37
C LEU A 49 -1.97 -5.07 11.70
N PHE A 50 -1.05 -5.02 10.74
CA PHE A 50 -0.67 -6.20 9.94
C PHE A 50 0.33 -7.12 10.65
N GLY A 51 1.19 -6.56 11.51
CA GLY A 51 2.29 -7.31 12.15
C GLY A 51 2.12 -7.57 13.64
N GLY A 52 1.10 -6.99 14.28
CA GLY A 52 0.86 -7.11 15.72
C GLY A 52 -0.20 -8.12 16.13
N GLY A 53 -0.84 -8.81 15.18
CA GLY A 53 -1.96 -9.72 15.45
C GLY A 53 -3.29 -9.02 15.74
N LEU A 54 -3.33 -7.69 15.60
CA LEU A 54 -4.55 -6.88 15.79
C LEU A 54 -5.50 -6.93 14.60
N GLY A 55 -5.02 -7.42 13.45
CA GLY A 55 -5.71 -7.38 12.17
C GLY A 55 -6.79 -8.45 11.94
N GLY A 56 -6.86 -9.48 12.77
CA GLY A 56 -7.81 -10.59 12.59
C GLY A 56 -7.74 -11.20 11.18
N GLN A 57 -8.89 -11.62 10.66
CA GLN A 57 -8.99 -12.18 9.30
C GLN A 57 -9.00 -11.11 8.21
N ASP A 58 -9.37 -9.87 8.52
CA ASP A 58 -9.49 -8.78 7.54
C ASP A 58 -8.14 -8.16 7.17
N TYR A 59 -7.19 -8.16 8.09
CA TYR A 59 -5.83 -7.65 7.89
C TYR A 59 -4.78 -8.71 8.24
N PRO A 60 -4.75 -9.83 7.50
CA PRO A 60 -3.84 -10.92 7.80
C PRO A 60 -2.39 -10.49 7.63
N LYS A 61 -1.49 -11.13 8.40
CA LYS A 61 -0.05 -10.87 8.34
C LYS A 61 0.51 -11.20 6.95
N PRO A 62 1.18 -10.26 6.26
CA PRO A 62 1.83 -10.55 4.99
C PRO A 62 3.08 -11.43 5.15
N SER A 63 3.30 -12.31 4.19
CA SER A 63 4.54 -13.08 4.02
C SER A 63 5.48 -12.46 2.98
N ALA A 64 4.98 -11.53 2.15
CA ALA A 64 5.77 -10.73 1.23
C ALA A 64 5.28 -9.28 1.20
N ILE A 65 6.21 -8.33 1.05
CA ILE A 65 5.93 -6.90 1.02
C ILE A 65 6.60 -6.29 -0.20
N TYR A 66 5.88 -5.45 -0.93
CA TYR A 66 6.35 -4.71 -2.10
C TYR A 66 6.19 -3.22 -1.85
N ALA A 67 7.14 -2.43 -2.32
CA ALA A 67 7.04 -0.99 -2.39
C ALA A 67 7.68 -0.47 -3.68
N ALA A 68 7.25 0.70 -4.13
CA ALA A 68 7.94 1.38 -5.23
C ALA A 68 9.41 1.61 -4.89
N ASP A 69 10.27 1.43 -5.88
CA ASP A 69 11.71 1.65 -5.78
C ASP A 69 11.99 3.06 -5.26
N PRO A 70 12.55 3.21 -4.04
CA PRO A 70 12.85 4.52 -3.47
C PRO A 70 14.05 5.20 -4.13
N ALA A 71 14.83 4.50 -4.96
CA ALA A 71 15.97 5.06 -5.69
C ALA A 71 15.62 5.47 -7.13
N ALA A 72 14.51 4.98 -7.68
CA ALA A 72 14.09 5.31 -9.03
C ALA A 72 13.49 6.71 -9.14
N MET A 73 13.83 7.43 -10.20
CA MET A 73 13.34 8.79 -10.44
C MET A 73 11.81 8.83 -10.57
N SER A 74 11.18 9.79 -9.87
CA SER A 74 9.74 10.04 -9.93
C SER A 74 9.45 11.54 -10.10
N GLY A 75 9.34 11.99 -11.35
CA GLY A 75 9.41 13.42 -11.66
C GLY A 75 10.81 13.94 -11.38
N ASP A 76 10.94 15.01 -10.58
CA ASP A 76 12.23 15.67 -10.36
C ASP A 76 13.16 14.94 -9.37
N GLU A 77 12.62 14.12 -8.44
CA GLU A 77 13.43 13.34 -7.49
C GLU A 77 12.68 12.05 -7.08
N PRO A 78 13.39 10.99 -6.65
CA PRO A 78 12.78 9.74 -6.16
C PRO A 78 11.90 9.93 -4.92
N SER A 79 10.74 9.26 -4.89
CA SER A 79 9.82 9.30 -3.76
C SER A 79 10.12 8.20 -2.74
N GLN A 80 10.54 8.57 -1.53
CA GLN A 80 10.79 7.63 -0.43
C GLN A 80 9.50 7.06 0.19
N ARG A 81 8.37 7.72 -0.04
CA ARG A 81 7.14 7.56 0.75
C ARG A 81 6.56 6.14 0.74
N PRO A 82 6.42 5.43 -0.41
CA PRO A 82 5.90 4.06 -0.41
C PRO A 82 6.76 3.12 0.44
N PHE A 83 8.08 3.21 0.29
CA PHE A 83 9.03 2.43 1.09
C PHE A 83 8.97 2.79 2.58
N GLN A 84 9.02 4.08 2.93
CA GLN A 84 8.93 4.54 4.32
C GLN A 84 7.63 4.10 5.00
N THR A 85 6.53 4.02 4.25
CA THR A 85 5.22 3.60 4.78
C THR A 85 5.23 2.15 5.26
N ILE A 86 5.98 1.26 4.61
CA ILE A 86 6.04 -0.16 4.97
C ILE A 86 7.28 -0.54 5.78
N ALA A 87 8.27 0.34 5.89
CA ALA A 87 9.53 0.04 6.57
C ALA A 87 9.33 -0.42 8.03
N PRO A 88 8.45 0.22 8.84
CA PRO A 88 8.18 -0.27 10.20
C PRO A 88 7.55 -1.67 10.24
N LEU A 89 6.66 -1.99 9.30
CA LEU A 89 6.05 -3.32 9.20
C LEU A 89 7.08 -4.37 8.79
N ALA A 90 7.91 -4.05 7.80
CA ALA A 90 8.96 -4.94 7.31
C ALA A 90 9.95 -5.28 8.44
N ALA A 91 10.41 -4.28 9.19
CA ALA A 91 11.25 -4.46 10.37
C ALA A 91 10.57 -5.34 11.42
N ARG A 92 9.30 -5.08 11.75
CA ARG A 92 8.53 -5.86 12.73
C ARG A 92 8.39 -7.33 12.33
N LEU A 93 8.26 -7.62 11.03
CA LEU A 93 8.09 -8.97 10.51
C LEU A 93 9.42 -9.68 10.16
N GLY A 94 10.54 -8.98 10.22
CA GLY A 94 11.84 -9.50 9.75
C GLY A 94 11.86 -9.75 8.24
N LEU A 95 11.11 -8.97 7.46
CA LEU A 95 11.01 -9.10 6.01
C LEU A 95 11.84 -8.02 5.32
N THR A 96 12.46 -8.37 4.18
CA THR A 96 13.04 -7.39 3.26
C THR A 96 12.00 -7.00 2.21
N PRO A 97 11.61 -5.72 2.11
CA PRO A 97 10.69 -5.27 1.08
C PRO A 97 11.26 -5.51 -0.33
N ASN A 98 10.43 -5.97 -1.25
CA ASN A 98 10.79 -6.02 -2.66
C ASN A 98 10.55 -4.63 -3.28
N THR A 99 11.65 -3.94 -3.58
CA THR A 99 11.67 -2.59 -4.17
C THR A 99 12.22 -2.58 -5.59
N LYS A 100 12.13 -3.71 -6.31
CA LYS A 100 12.71 -3.83 -7.67
C LYS A 100 11.94 -3.08 -8.77
N PHE A 101 10.75 -2.59 -8.45
CA PHE A 101 9.84 -1.97 -9.43
C PHE A 101 9.66 -0.49 -9.12
N ALA A 102 9.87 0.35 -10.12
CA ALA A 102 9.67 1.80 -10.04
C ALA A 102 8.22 2.20 -10.37
N LEU A 103 7.86 3.45 -10.08
CA LEU A 103 6.63 4.05 -10.62
C LEU A 103 6.64 3.95 -12.16
N GLY A 104 5.49 3.57 -12.74
CA GLY A 104 5.36 3.25 -14.16
C GLY A 104 5.61 1.78 -14.51
N GLN A 105 6.02 0.95 -13.54
CA GLN A 105 6.20 -0.49 -13.70
C GLN A 105 5.08 -1.31 -13.02
N GLU A 106 3.86 -0.75 -12.94
CA GLU A 106 2.75 -1.37 -12.22
C GLU A 106 2.30 -2.71 -12.85
N ALA A 107 2.45 -2.88 -14.16
CA ALA A 107 2.15 -4.14 -14.84
C ALA A 107 3.12 -5.26 -14.43
N GLN A 108 4.40 -4.92 -14.23
CA GLN A 108 5.45 -5.85 -13.83
C GLN A 108 5.28 -6.26 -12.36
N VAL A 109 4.99 -5.32 -11.46
CA VAL A 109 4.70 -5.67 -10.06
C VAL A 109 3.40 -6.46 -9.95
N ALA A 110 2.36 -6.14 -10.73
CA ALA A 110 1.13 -6.94 -10.77
C ALA A 110 1.44 -8.38 -11.19
N THR A 111 2.20 -8.58 -12.27
CA THR A 111 2.63 -9.91 -12.72
C THR A 111 3.41 -10.66 -11.64
N ALA A 112 4.36 -9.99 -10.97
CA ALA A 112 5.15 -10.59 -9.90
C ALA A 112 4.30 -10.99 -8.68
N VAL A 113 3.32 -10.17 -8.31
CA VAL A 113 2.44 -10.39 -7.15
C VAL A 113 1.39 -11.46 -7.44
N VAL A 114 0.76 -11.47 -8.63
CA VAL A 114 -0.22 -12.52 -8.98
C VAL A 114 0.42 -13.88 -9.20
N ALA A 115 1.75 -13.99 -9.25
CA ALA A 115 2.45 -15.28 -9.24
C ALA A 115 2.66 -15.83 -7.80
N GLN A 116 2.40 -15.03 -6.76
CA GLN A 116 2.61 -15.43 -5.37
C GLN A 116 1.47 -16.31 -4.83
N THR A 117 1.70 -16.83 -3.62
CA THR A 117 0.69 -17.48 -2.77
C THR A 117 0.77 -16.89 -1.36
N GLY A 118 -0.26 -17.10 -0.54
CA GLY A 118 -0.32 -16.54 0.81
C GLY A 118 -0.77 -15.08 0.78
N VAL A 119 -0.15 -14.24 1.61
CA VAL A 119 -0.56 -12.84 1.80
C VAL A 119 0.54 -11.91 1.34
N VAL A 120 0.22 -11.03 0.40
CA VAL A 120 1.13 -10.02 -0.13
C VAL A 120 0.61 -8.63 0.20
N LEU A 121 1.48 -7.74 0.70
CA LEU A 121 1.17 -6.32 0.87
C LEU A 121 1.94 -5.49 -0.17
N ILE A 122 1.25 -4.53 -0.80
CA ILE A 122 1.85 -3.56 -1.73
C ILE A 122 1.64 -2.14 -1.17
N SER A 123 2.70 -1.33 -1.13
CA SER A 123 2.61 0.11 -0.91
C SER A 123 3.05 0.90 -2.14
N TRP A 124 2.20 1.83 -2.60
CA TRP A 124 2.43 2.51 -3.87
C TRP A 124 1.89 3.95 -3.91
N GLU A 125 2.05 4.64 -5.03
CA GLU A 125 1.47 5.97 -5.27
C GLU A 125 -0.02 5.88 -5.67
N HIS A 126 -0.85 6.75 -5.09
CA HIS A 126 -2.31 6.64 -5.16
C HIS A 126 -2.91 6.70 -6.58
N LYS A 127 -2.38 7.55 -7.47
CA LYS A 127 -2.86 7.63 -8.86
C LYS A 127 -2.47 6.37 -9.64
N ALA A 128 -1.23 5.92 -9.49
CA ALA A 128 -0.75 4.69 -10.11
C ALA A 128 -1.49 3.45 -9.58
N ILE A 129 -1.88 3.42 -8.29
CA ILE A 129 -2.74 2.36 -7.77
C ILE A 129 -4.03 2.29 -8.60
N ALA A 130 -4.78 3.38 -8.64
CA ALA A 130 -6.10 3.39 -9.28
C ALA A 130 -6.04 3.17 -10.80
N HIS A 131 -5.10 3.82 -11.48
CA HIS A 131 -5.10 3.86 -12.95
C HIS A 131 -4.36 2.68 -13.60
N THR A 132 -3.36 2.08 -12.93
CA THR A 132 -2.51 1.05 -13.57
C THR A 132 -2.44 -0.24 -12.76
N LEU A 133 -2.19 -0.17 -11.45
CA LEU A 133 -2.03 -1.37 -10.64
C LEU A 133 -3.33 -2.18 -10.47
N LEU A 134 -4.44 -1.53 -10.12
CA LEU A 134 -5.73 -2.22 -9.94
C LEU A 134 -6.23 -2.88 -11.24
N PRO A 135 -6.22 -2.19 -12.40
CA PRO A 135 -6.58 -2.84 -13.67
C PRO A 135 -5.65 -4.01 -14.03
N ALA A 136 -4.34 -3.88 -13.79
CA ALA A 136 -3.38 -4.94 -14.08
C ALA A 136 -3.60 -6.20 -13.21
N ILE A 137 -3.95 -6.04 -11.94
CA ILE A 137 -4.29 -7.17 -11.05
C ILE A 137 -5.64 -7.79 -11.44
N ALA A 138 -6.65 -6.95 -11.71
CA ALA A 138 -7.98 -7.42 -12.09
C ALA A 138 -7.98 -8.17 -13.43
N ASN A 139 -7.04 -7.84 -14.33
CA ASN A 139 -6.82 -8.52 -15.62
C ASN A 139 -8.12 -8.69 -16.43
N GLY A 140 -8.85 -7.59 -16.61
CA GLY A 140 -10.12 -7.56 -17.36
C GLY A 140 -11.36 -8.06 -16.62
N GLN A 141 -11.23 -8.51 -15.36
CA GLN A 141 -12.39 -8.83 -14.53
C GLN A 141 -13.11 -7.56 -14.05
N THR A 142 -14.42 -7.51 -14.23
CA THR A 142 -15.26 -6.47 -13.62
C THR A 142 -15.52 -6.82 -12.16
N LEU A 143 -14.93 -6.05 -11.26
CA LEU A 143 -15.06 -6.25 -9.82
C LEU A 143 -15.83 -5.06 -9.22
N PRO A 144 -17.00 -5.30 -8.61
CA PRO A 144 -17.75 -4.25 -7.92
C PRO A 144 -16.87 -3.54 -6.88
N ALA A 145 -17.06 -2.23 -6.75
CA ALA A 145 -16.37 -1.37 -5.78
C ALA A 145 -14.86 -1.13 -6.00
N ILE A 146 -14.24 -1.60 -7.10
CA ILE A 146 -12.91 -1.09 -7.47
C ILE A 146 -13.01 0.41 -7.77
N PRO A 147 -12.24 1.26 -7.07
CA PRO A 147 -12.28 2.70 -7.30
C PRO A 147 -11.61 3.05 -8.63
N ALA A 148 -12.27 3.86 -9.46
CA ALA A 148 -11.69 4.39 -10.70
C ALA A 148 -10.60 5.44 -10.42
N LYS A 149 -10.63 6.06 -9.24
CA LYS A 149 -9.67 7.04 -8.76
C LYS A 149 -9.43 6.83 -7.27
N TRP A 150 -8.19 7.01 -6.83
CA TRP A 150 -7.90 7.10 -5.41
C TRP A 150 -8.15 8.53 -4.92
N ASP A 151 -9.01 8.70 -3.91
CA ASP A 151 -9.22 10.00 -3.26
C ASP A 151 -7.93 10.46 -2.59
N GLY A 152 -7.36 11.56 -3.08
CA GLY A 152 -6.08 12.12 -2.62
C GLY A 152 -6.03 12.37 -1.11
N THR A 153 -7.17 12.58 -0.46
CA THR A 153 -7.28 12.83 0.98
C THR A 153 -7.31 11.56 1.84
N ARG A 154 -7.58 10.40 1.25
CA ARG A 154 -7.77 9.13 1.95
C ARG A 154 -6.47 8.34 2.01
N PHE A 155 -5.85 8.28 3.18
CA PHE A 155 -4.62 7.52 3.46
C PHE A 155 -4.87 6.23 4.26
N ASP A 156 -6.13 6.03 4.64
CA ASP A 156 -6.64 5.11 5.65
C ASP A 156 -7.38 3.91 5.05
N ILE A 157 -7.15 3.61 3.77
CA ILE A 157 -7.80 2.51 3.06
C ILE A 157 -6.81 1.38 2.76
N VAL A 158 -7.30 0.15 2.94
CA VAL A 158 -6.66 -1.07 2.41
C VAL A 158 -7.57 -1.66 1.34
N LEU A 159 -7.06 -1.81 0.12
CA LEU A 159 -7.76 -2.57 -0.91
C LEU A 159 -7.34 -4.04 -0.81
N ARG A 160 -8.31 -4.95 -0.83
CA ARG A 160 -8.08 -6.38 -0.65
C ARG A 160 -8.61 -7.16 -1.85
N PHE A 161 -7.72 -7.90 -2.50
CA PHE A 161 -8.07 -8.92 -3.50
C PHE A 161 -7.87 -10.31 -2.91
N GLU A 162 -8.76 -11.25 -3.22
CA GLU A 162 -8.59 -12.65 -2.83
C GLU A 162 -8.97 -13.60 -3.95
N ARG A 163 -8.23 -14.70 -4.08
CA ARG A 163 -8.60 -15.85 -4.90
C ARG A 163 -8.11 -17.13 -4.26
N THR A 164 -8.78 -18.24 -4.53
CA THR A 164 -8.52 -19.55 -3.92
C THR A 164 -7.43 -20.36 -4.66
N SER A 165 -7.25 -20.10 -5.96
CA SER A 165 -6.19 -20.68 -6.79
C SER A 165 -5.87 -19.79 -8.01
N PRO A 166 -4.71 -20.00 -8.67
CA PRO A 166 -4.40 -19.36 -9.95
C PRO A 166 -5.52 -19.58 -10.98
N GLY A 167 -5.89 -18.52 -11.69
CA GLY A 167 -6.96 -18.56 -12.70
C GLY A 167 -8.38 -18.36 -12.16
N GLU A 168 -8.59 -18.52 -10.85
CA GLU A 168 -9.90 -18.22 -10.24
C GLU A 168 -10.21 -16.73 -10.24
N ARG A 169 -11.51 -16.41 -10.18
CA ARG A 169 -11.98 -15.03 -10.10
C ARG A 169 -11.53 -14.38 -8.79
N TRP A 170 -11.24 -13.09 -8.87
CA TRP A 170 -10.97 -12.28 -7.70
C TRP A 170 -12.27 -11.96 -6.95
N SER A 171 -12.21 -12.00 -5.62
CA SER A 171 -13.08 -11.16 -4.80
C SER A 171 -12.34 -9.87 -4.46
N PHE A 172 -13.09 -8.78 -4.25
CA PHE A 172 -12.52 -7.47 -3.94
C PHE A 172 -13.28 -6.80 -2.80
N ARG A 173 -12.54 -6.15 -1.88
CA ARG A 173 -13.11 -5.33 -0.79
C ARG A 173 -12.24 -4.10 -0.55
N GLN A 174 -12.87 -2.98 -0.21
CA GLN A 174 -12.20 -1.86 0.45
C GLN A 174 -12.38 -1.99 1.96
N LEU A 175 -11.30 -1.92 2.72
CA LEU A 175 -11.30 -2.01 4.16
C LEU A 175 -10.86 -0.69 4.78
N CYS A 176 -11.58 -0.26 5.82
CA CYS A 176 -11.41 1.03 6.49
C CYS A 176 -11.14 0.80 7.99
N PRO A 177 -9.88 0.57 8.40
CA PRO A 177 -9.55 0.21 9.78
C PRO A 177 -9.62 1.36 10.79
N CYS A 178 -9.74 2.61 10.33
CA CYS A 178 -9.87 3.81 11.18
C CYS A 178 -8.81 3.89 12.30
N LEU A 179 -7.53 3.77 11.93
CA LEU A 179 -6.44 3.62 12.91
C LEU A 179 -6.04 4.92 13.58
N LEU A 180 -6.33 6.06 12.96
CA LEU A 180 -5.92 7.36 13.44
C LEU A 180 -7.11 8.33 13.50
N SER A 181 -7.00 9.35 14.35
CA SER A 181 -8.01 10.43 14.44
C SER A 181 -8.27 11.05 13.07
N GLY A 182 -9.54 11.17 12.69
CA GLY A 182 -9.97 11.73 11.40
C GLY A 182 -10.07 10.71 10.26
N ASP A 183 -9.67 9.45 10.45
CA ASP A 183 -9.96 8.36 9.52
C ASP A 183 -11.47 8.07 9.50
N THR A 184 -11.98 7.49 8.40
CA THR A 184 -13.42 7.27 8.19
C THR A 184 -13.74 5.83 7.77
N PRO A 185 -14.84 5.23 8.27
CA PRO A 185 -15.24 3.88 7.88
C PRO A 185 -15.81 3.80 6.46
N THR A 186 -16.07 4.93 5.80
CA THR A 186 -16.65 4.97 4.46
C THR A 186 -15.60 4.58 3.41
N PRO A 187 -15.89 3.61 2.51
CA PRO A 187 -15.04 3.31 1.35
C PRO A 187 -14.84 4.52 0.43
N MET A 188 -13.83 4.46 -0.45
CA MET A 188 -13.71 5.42 -1.55
C MET A 188 -14.75 5.11 -2.62
N GLY A 189 -15.35 6.17 -3.19
CA GLY A 189 -16.33 6.08 -4.29
C GLY A 189 -15.72 5.69 -5.62
#